data_AF-A0A3A2ZH44-F1
#
_entry.id   AF-A0A3A2ZH44-F1
#
_cell.length_a   1.000
_cell.length_b   1.000
_cell.length_c   1.000
_cell.angle_alpha   90.00
_cell.angle_beta   90.00
_cell.angle_gamma   90.00
#
_symmetry.space_group_name_H-M   'P 1'
#
loop_
_entity.id
_entity.type
_entity.pdbx_description
1 polymer ?
#
loop_
_entity_poly.entity_id
_entity_poly.type
_entity_poly.pdbx_seq_one_letter_code
_entity_poly.pdbx_strand_id
1 'polypeptide(L)'
;NTELTFSRPVPDSHGSWERVRVSFPAENQWLHLSLIGELKKACKEVFPVVDYAYTTIPTYPSGQIGFMVCCKDASRNVREPLRSWSREEEERLCRYYNADVHRASFVLPNFARKILDSA
;
A
#
# COMPACT_ATOMS: atom_id res chain seq x y z
N ASN A 1 -8.29 -14.09 8.18
CA ASN A 1 -7.60 -13.36 9.25
C ASN A 1 -6.46 -12.57 8.65
N THR A 2 -6.83 -11.54 7.90
CA THR A 2 -5.95 -10.63 7.15
C THR A 2 -5.45 -9.54 8.09
N GLU A 3 -4.73 -9.94 9.15
CA GLU A 3 -3.78 -9.03 9.78
C GLU A 3 -2.62 -8.85 8.79
N LEU A 4 -2.88 -8.04 7.77
CA LEU A 4 -1.89 -7.59 6.81
C LEU A 4 -0.88 -6.76 7.59
N THR A 5 0.33 -7.29 7.65
CA THR A 5 1.56 -6.84 8.32
C THR A 5 2.03 -5.41 7.99
N PHE A 6 1.18 -4.57 7.42
CA PHE A 6 1.46 -3.15 7.16
C PHE A 6 1.20 -2.25 8.37
N SER A 7 0.40 -2.70 9.33
CA SER A 7 -0.20 -1.81 10.34
C SER A 7 0.33 -1.96 11.76
N ARG A 8 1.26 -2.87 12.07
CA ARG A 8 1.87 -2.84 13.41
C ARG A 8 2.75 -1.58 13.53
N PRO A 9 2.37 -0.59 14.35
CA PRO A 9 3.25 0.50 14.65
C PRO A 9 4.44 -0.10 15.40
N VAL A 10 5.63 0.01 14.83
CA VAL A 10 6.85 -0.34 15.57
C VAL A 10 7.58 0.97 15.74
N PRO A 11 7.86 1.39 16.98
CA PRO A 11 8.60 2.62 17.22
C PRO A 11 9.94 2.53 16.50
N ASP A 12 10.38 3.65 15.93
CA ASP A 12 11.77 3.77 15.51
C ASP A 12 12.69 3.68 16.74
N SER A 13 14.00 3.54 16.53
CA SER A 13 15.00 3.49 17.61
C SER A 13 15.00 4.72 18.53
N HIS A 14 14.21 5.75 18.20
CA HIS A 14 14.07 7.00 18.93
C HIS A 14 12.67 7.22 19.55
N GLY A 15 11.75 6.25 19.44
CA GLY A 15 10.42 6.32 20.05
C GLY A 15 9.50 7.40 19.47
N SER A 16 9.80 7.96 18.28
CA SER A 16 8.96 8.97 17.65
C SER A 16 7.83 8.32 16.85
N TRP A 17 6.59 8.57 17.29
CA TRP A 17 5.36 8.18 16.61
C TRP A 17 5.04 9.06 15.39
N GLU A 18 5.94 9.96 14.99
CA GLU A 18 5.62 11.09 14.09
C GLU A 18 5.50 10.70 12.61
N ARG A 19 5.98 9.52 12.20
CA ARG A 19 5.84 9.05 10.80
C ARG A 19 4.60 8.18 10.63
N VAL A 20 3.44 8.71 10.98
CA VAL A 20 2.15 8.01 10.83
C VAL A 20 1.98 7.57 9.37
N ARG A 21 1.98 6.25 9.16
CA ARG A 21 1.61 5.58 7.92
C ARG A 21 0.27 4.93 8.14
N VAL A 22 -0.70 5.24 7.30
CA VAL A 22 -2.02 4.62 7.34
C VAL A 22 -2.17 3.81 6.06
N SER A 23 -2.54 2.54 6.21
CA SER A 23 -2.95 1.68 5.12
C SER A 23 -4.33 1.12 5.40
N PHE A 24 -5.26 1.25 4.47
CA PHE A 24 -6.60 0.69 4.60
C PHE A 24 -7.08 0.09 3.28
N PRO A 25 -7.98 -0.92 3.31
CA PRO A 25 -8.54 -1.51 2.09
C PRO A 25 -9.24 -0.45 1.24
N ALA A 26 -8.97 -0.46 -0.06
CA ALA A 26 -9.43 0.55 -1.00
C ALA A 26 -10.01 -0.07 -2.27
N GLU A 27 -10.78 -1.16 -2.11
CA GLU A 27 -11.52 -1.82 -3.20
C GLU A 27 -10.66 -2.35 -4.36
N ASN A 28 -11.32 -2.98 -5.34
CA ASN A 28 -10.67 -3.57 -6.52
C ASN A 28 -10.67 -2.58 -7.71
N GLN A 29 -9.47 -2.28 -8.24
CA GLN A 29 -9.28 -1.44 -9.43
C GLN A 29 -10.01 -1.91 -10.70
N TRP A 30 -10.39 -3.19 -10.83
CA TRP A 30 -11.20 -3.68 -11.95
C TRP A 30 -12.69 -3.32 -11.84
N LEU A 31 -13.18 -3.07 -10.62
CA LEU A 31 -14.61 -2.92 -10.34
C LEU A 31 -15.00 -1.49 -9.96
N HIS A 32 -14.18 -0.83 -9.12
CA HIS A 32 -14.55 0.40 -8.44
C HIS A 32 -13.55 1.55 -8.68
N LEU A 33 -12.96 1.61 -9.87
CA LEU A 33 -11.86 2.54 -10.16
C LEU A 33 -12.18 4.03 -9.95
N SER A 34 -13.40 4.47 -10.28
CA SER A 34 -13.84 5.85 -10.04
C SER A 34 -13.86 6.19 -8.55
N LEU A 35 -14.40 5.28 -7.71
CA LEU A 35 -14.43 5.43 -6.26
C LEU A 35 -13.02 5.50 -5.67
N ILE A 36 -12.10 4.67 -6.18
CA ILE A 36 -10.69 4.69 -5.75
C ILE A 36 -10.03 6.03 -6.10
N GLY A 37 -10.35 6.60 -7.26
CA GLY A 37 -9.88 7.93 -7.65
C GLY A 37 -10.37 9.04 -6.72
N GLU A 38 -11.66 9.04 -6.37
CA GLU A 38 -12.23 10.00 -5.42
C GLU A 38 -11.61 9.84 -4.02
N LEU A 39 -11.46 8.60 -3.55
CA LEU A 39 -10.82 8.29 -2.29
C LEU A 39 -9.35 8.78 -2.27
N LYS A 40 -8.61 8.59 -3.37
CA LYS A 40 -7.23 9.06 -3.50
C LYS A 40 -7.17 10.59 -3.38
N LYS A 41 -8.09 11.31 -4.04
CA LYS A 41 -8.18 12.78 -3.95
C LYS A 41 -8.45 13.25 -2.53
N ALA A 42 -9.45 12.66 -1.86
CA ALA A 42 -9.77 12.97 -0.47
C ALA A 42 -8.57 12.71 0.46
N CYS A 43 -7.83 11.63 0.23
CA CYS A 43 -6.62 11.32 1.01
C CYS A 43 -5.50 12.36 0.78
N LYS A 44 -5.34 12.87 -0.45
CA LYS A 44 -4.31 13.89 -0.77
C LYS A 44 -4.56 15.24 -0.09
N GLU A 45 -5.80 15.54 0.30
CA GLU A 45 -6.11 16.75 1.07
C GLU A 45 -5.54 16.69 2.49
N VAL A 46 -5.33 15.48 3.03
CA VAL A 46 -4.90 15.24 4.41
C VAL A 46 -3.44 14.82 4.49
N PHE A 47 -2.95 14.06 3.51
CA PHE A 47 -1.62 13.45 3.51
C PHE A 47 -0.79 13.93 2.31
N PRO A 48 0.47 14.35 2.53
CA PRO A 48 1.35 14.76 1.44
C PRO A 48 1.75 13.61 0.50
N VAL A 49 1.75 12.37 1.00
CA VAL A 49 2.06 11.17 0.20
C VAL A 49 0.87 10.23 0.22
N VAL A 50 0.34 9.91 -0.97
CA VAL A 50 -0.78 9.00 -1.16
C VAL A 50 -0.55 8.15 -2.40
N ASP A 51 -0.46 6.84 -2.24
CA ASP A 51 -0.35 5.88 -3.33
C ASP A 51 -1.31 4.70 -3.15
N TYR A 52 -1.64 4.06 -4.26
CA TYR A 52 -2.48 2.87 -4.29
C TYR A 52 -1.62 1.65 -4.62
N ALA A 53 -1.73 0.62 -3.79
CA ALA A 53 -1.12 -0.69 -4.01
C ALA A 53 -2.22 -1.74 -4.17
N TYR A 54 -1.93 -2.86 -4.82
CA TYR A 54 -2.86 -3.99 -4.88
C TYR A 54 -2.17 -5.33 -4.67
N THR A 55 -2.96 -6.33 -4.30
CA THR A 55 -2.52 -7.71 -4.14
C THR A 55 -3.57 -8.67 -4.69
N THR A 56 -3.12 -9.84 -5.12
CA THR A 56 -3.97 -10.90 -5.64
C THR A 56 -4.44 -11.82 -4.51
N ILE A 57 -5.75 -11.93 -4.34
CA ILE A 57 -6.37 -12.84 -3.37
C ILE A 57 -7.51 -13.55 -4.11
N PRO A 58 -7.36 -14.85 -4.46
CA PRO A 58 -8.31 -15.55 -5.34
C PRO A 58 -9.76 -15.53 -4.85
N THR A 59 -9.98 -15.48 -3.53
CA THR A 59 -11.30 -15.49 -2.92
C THR A 59 -11.95 -14.10 -2.82
N TYR A 60 -11.23 -13.03 -3.14
CA TYR A 60 -11.79 -11.68 -3.19
C TYR A 60 -12.49 -11.45 -4.54
N PRO A 61 -13.55 -10.63 -4.63
CA PRO A 61 -14.19 -10.31 -5.91
C PRO A 61 -13.18 -9.90 -6.98
N SER A 62 -13.26 -10.54 -8.14
CA SER A 62 -12.32 -10.39 -9.26
C SER A 62 -10.84 -10.67 -8.91
N GLY A 63 -10.58 -11.50 -7.89
CA GLY A 63 -9.29 -12.12 -7.61
C GLY A 63 -8.21 -11.21 -7.00
N GLN A 64 -8.54 -9.96 -6.63
CA GLN A 64 -7.57 -9.00 -6.10
C GLN A 64 -8.24 -7.94 -5.22
N ILE A 65 -7.46 -7.30 -4.36
CA ILE A 65 -7.87 -6.17 -3.53
C ILE A 65 -6.79 -5.08 -3.53
N GLY A 66 -7.22 -3.82 -3.48
CA GLY A 66 -6.36 -2.67 -3.31
C GLY A 66 -6.23 -2.16 -1.89
N PHE A 67 -5.19 -1.38 -1.66
CA PHE A 67 -4.93 -0.64 -0.43
C PHE A 67 -4.55 0.79 -0.76
N MET A 68 -5.13 1.74 -0.03
CA MET A 68 -4.67 3.11 -0.03
C MET A 68 -3.57 3.25 1.02
N VAL A 69 -2.41 3.73 0.61
CA VAL A 69 -1.24 3.92 1.46
C VAL A 69 -0.95 5.40 1.57
N CYS A 70 -1.12 5.95 2.77
CA CYS A 70 -0.95 7.37 3.06
C CYS A 70 0.19 7.58 4.08
N CYS A 71 0.96 8.65 3.90
CA CYS A 71 2.03 9.02 4.83
C CYS A 71 2.07 10.53 5.07
N LYS A 72 2.27 10.93 6.33
CA LYS A 72 2.46 12.34 6.73
C LYS A 72 3.84 12.91 6.41
N ASP A 73 4.84 12.05 6.20
CA ASP A 73 6.20 12.47 5.84
C ASP A 73 6.27 12.71 4.32
N ALA A 74 6.32 13.98 3.91
CA ALA A 74 6.35 14.39 2.50
C ALA A 74 7.59 13.89 1.74
N SER A 75 8.69 13.60 2.45
CA SER A 75 9.92 13.08 1.84
C SER A 75 9.85 11.57 1.57
N ARG A 76 8.79 10.89 2.02
CA ARG A 76 8.73 9.45 2.03
C ARG A 76 8.30 8.85 0.70
N ASN A 77 9.15 8.00 0.13
CA ASN A 77 8.73 7.06 -0.90
C ASN A 77 8.08 5.81 -0.28
N VAL A 78 6.76 5.66 -0.40
CA VAL A 78 6.02 4.49 0.11
C VAL A 78 6.15 3.26 -0.79
N ARG A 79 6.56 3.42 -2.05
CA ARG A 79 6.81 2.32 -2.99
C ARG A 79 8.04 1.49 -2.63
N GLU A 80 8.99 2.08 -1.90
CA GLU A 80 10.12 1.36 -1.34
C GLU A 80 9.84 0.93 0.10
N PRO A 81 10.10 -0.33 0.48
CA PRO A 81 9.98 -0.75 1.87
C PRO A 81 11.06 -0.05 2.70
N LEU A 82 10.67 0.52 3.85
CA LEU A 82 11.65 1.16 4.76
C LEU A 82 12.48 0.11 5.52
N ARG A 83 11.85 -1.03 5.80
CA ARG A 83 12.42 -2.14 6.56
C ARG A 83 12.46 -3.33 5.62
N SER A 84 13.62 -3.96 5.53
CA SER A 84 13.86 -5.17 4.75
C SER A 84 14.48 -6.22 5.66
N TRP A 85 14.11 -7.48 5.47
CA TRP A 85 14.79 -8.60 6.10
C TRP A 85 15.83 -9.19 5.13
N SER A 86 16.67 -10.11 5.63
CA SER A 86 17.43 -10.96 4.71
C SER A 86 16.46 -11.89 3.98
N ARG A 87 16.84 -12.38 2.80
CA ARG A 87 15.96 -13.23 1.97
C ARG A 87 15.52 -14.49 2.72
N GLU A 88 16.43 -15.09 3.48
CA GLU A 88 16.16 -16.30 4.26
C GLU A 88 15.12 -16.04 5.36
N GLU A 89 15.19 -14.87 6.00
CA GLU A 89 14.24 -14.47 7.03
C GLU A 89 12.87 -14.09 6.43
N GLU A 90 12.84 -13.48 5.23
CA GLU A 90 11.60 -13.22 4.48
C GLU A 90 10.88 -14.53 4.13
N GLU A 91 11.59 -15.52 3.58
CA GLU A 91 11.04 -16.82 3.22
C GLU A 91 10.53 -17.60 4.44
N ARG A 92 11.16 -17.40 5.60
CA ARG A 92 10.74 -18.04 6.87
C ARG A 92 9.48 -17.38 7.46
N LEU A 93 9.38 -16.06 7.42
CA LEU A 93 8.30 -15.30 8.05
C LEU A 93 7.07 -15.12 7.16
N CYS A 94 7.27 -14.98 5.85
CA CYS A 94 6.24 -14.54 4.92
C CYS A 94 6.02 -15.58 3.81
N ARG A 95 4.75 -15.90 3.54
CA ARG A 95 4.38 -16.78 2.41
C ARG A 95 4.14 -16.03 1.09
N TYR A 96 3.80 -14.75 1.18
CA TYR A 96 3.40 -13.94 0.02
C TYR A 96 4.20 -12.66 -0.09
N TYR A 97 4.37 -11.94 1.03
CA TYR A 97 5.09 -10.69 1.07
C TYR A 97 6.61 -10.92 0.96
N ASN A 98 7.27 -10.09 0.15
CA ASN A 98 8.72 -9.87 0.14
C ASN A 98 8.96 -8.46 -0.42
N ALA A 99 10.21 -7.97 -0.36
CA ALA A 99 10.53 -6.61 -0.79
C ALA A 99 10.22 -6.34 -2.28
N ASP A 100 10.36 -7.34 -3.16
CA ASP A 100 10.06 -7.19 -4.59
C ASP A 100 8.56 -7.14 -4.86
N VAL A 101 7.78 -7.99 -4.18
CA VAL A 101 6.31 -7.98 -4.22
C VAL A 101 5.77 -6.66 -3.71
N HIS A 102 6.38 -6.08 -2.66
CA HIS A 102 6.02 -4.74 -2.18
C HIS A 102 6.17 -3.71 -3.30
N ARG A 103 7.34 -3.62 -3.95
CA ARG A 103 7.57 -2.69 -5.07
C ARG A 103 6.58 -2.92 -6.21
N ALA A 104 6.38 -4.18 -6.58
CA ALA A 104 5.48 -4.56 -7.68
C ALA A 104 4.01 -4.23 -7.39
N SER A 105 3.58 -4.24 -6.12
CA SER A 105 2.19 -3.93 -5.75
C SER A 105 1.73 -2.53 -6.14
N PHE A 106 2.66 -1.59 -6.32
CA PHE A 106 2.39 -0.21 -6.76
C PHE A 106 2.42 -0.05 -8.28
N VAL A 107 2.78 -1.11 -9.03
CA VAL A 107 2.83 -1.09 -10.50
C VAL A 107 1.45 -1.44 -11.03
N LEU A 108 0.70 -0.41 -11.44
CA LEU A 108 -0.69 -0.57 -11.85
C LEU A 108 -0.82 -0.78 -13.37
N PRO A 109 -1.85 -1.54 -13.83
CA PRO A 109 -2.22 -1.61 -15.23
C PRO A 109 -2.48 -0.22 -15.82
N ASN A 110 -2.27 -0.08 -17.15
CA ASN A 110 -2.34 1.21 -17.83
C ASN A 110 -3.67 1.95 -17.63
N PHE A 111 -4.80 1.24 -17.61
CA PHE A 111 -6.12 1.86 -17.43
C PHE A 111 -6.29 2.45 -16.03
N ALA A 112 -5.82 1.74 -14.99
CA ALA A 112 -5.88 2.18 -13.61
C ALA A 112 -4.92 3.33 -13.36
N ARG A 113 -3.68 3.21 -13.85
CA ARG A 113 -2.65 4.26 -13.75
C ARG A 113 -3.13 5.59 -14.33
N LYS A 114 -3.75 5.58 -15.52
CA LYS A 114 -4.25 6.80 -16.16
C LYS A 114 -5.24 7.57 -15.27
N ILE A 115 -6.13 6.87 -14.59
CA ILE A 115 -7.13 7.48 -13.71
C ILE A 115 -6.49 7.91 -12.39
N LEU A 116 -5.69 7.05 -11.78
CA LEU A 116 -5.11 7.30 -10.46
C LEU A 116 -3.97 8.31 -10.46
N ASP A 117 -3.26 8.52 -11.57
CA ASP A 117 -2.25 9.58 -11.68
C ASP A 117 -2.90 10.95 -11.93
N SER A 118 -4.09 10.96 -12.55
CA SER A 118 -4.91 12.17 -12.75
C SER A 118 -5.73 12.57 -11.51
N ALA A 119 -5.80 11.70 -10.51
CA ALA A 119 -6.47 11.90 -9.24
C ALA A 119 -5.44 12.27 -8.17
#